data_AF-A0A7C8NQ58-F1
#
_entry.id   AF-A0A7C8NQ58-F1
#
_cell.length_a   1.000
_cell.length_b   1.000
_cell.length_c   1.000
_cell.angle_alpha   90.00
_cell.angle_beta   90.00
_cell.angle_gamma   90.00
#
_symmetry.space_group_name_H-M   'P 1'
#
loop_
_entity.id
_entity.type
_entity.pdbx_description
1 polymer ?
#
loop_
_entity_poly.entity_id
_entity_poly.type
_entity_poly.pdbx_seq_one_letter_code
_entity_poly.pdbx_strand_id
1 'polypeptide(L)'
;MDAEVLGGMCILNRCSVLRARIISGIYNGGASLEPEKRRLDVQAYTLGWVCALPIECAAATMMLDEEHEDPPHDDNDTNMYTLGRIFGRNIVIVCLPAGLIGSASAAVAAVEMKAKLPRIQFGLLVGIGGGAPSETTDIRLGDVVVSQPHLQHGGVVQYDFGKQHPNCFLRTGHLNTPPKYLLNAISKLISNHLRGKNTLLNHLATATSQPVFARKNAGEDILPKATFIHVEGAMCENCNV
;
A
#
# COMPACT_ATOMS: atom_id res chain seq x y z
N MET A 1 -3.51 -21.20 -20.58
CA MET A 1 -4.52 -20.73 -19.61
C MET A 1 -4.01 -19.40 -19.14
N ASP A 2 -4.72 -18.34 -19.54
CA ASP A 2 -4.23 -16.96 -19.49
C ASP A 2 -4.11 -16.48 -18.04
N ALA A 3 -2.90 -16.10 -17.63
CA ALA A 3 -2.62 -15.56 -16.30
C ALA A 3 -3.04 -14.09 -16.27
N GLU A 4 -4.26 -13.83 -15.81
CA GLU A 4 -4.72 -12.48 -15.51
C GLU A 4 -4.02 -11.94 -14.26
N VAL A 5 -3.54 -10.70 -14.34
CA VAL A 5 -2.96 -9.96 -13.22
C VAL A 5 -4.03 -9.84 -12.12
N LEU A 6 -3.88 -10.67 -11.09
CA LEU A 6 -4.72 -10.76 -9.91
C LEU A 6 -4.51 -9.52 -9.04
N GLY A 7 -5.41 -8.56 -9.12
CA GLY A 7 -5.33 -7.34 -8.33
C GLY A 7 -6.70 -6.75 -8.08
N GLY A 8 -7.29 -7.06 -6.92
CA GLY A 8 -8.50 -6.41 -6.43
C GLY A 8 -9.30 -7.31 -5.47
N MET A 9 -8.74 -7.50 -4.27
CA MET A 9 -9.08 -8.43 -3.18
C MET A 9 -8.15 -9.69 -3.22
N CYS A 10 -7.37 -9.90 -2.17
CA CYS A 10 -6.71 -11.18 -2.01
C CYS A 10 -7.83 -12.15 -1.60
N ILE A 11 -7.93 -13.30 -2.26
CA ILE A 11 -8.35 -14.49 -1.54
C ILE A 11 -7.36 -14.59 -0.37
N LEU A 12 -7.81 -14.19 0.82
CA LEU A 12 -7.11 -14.39 2.07
C LEU A 12 -7.09 -15.89 2.36
N ASN A 13 -6.20 -16.62 1.68
CA ASN A 13 -5.53 -17.71 2.37
C ASN A 13 -4.40 -17.07 3.14
N ARG A 14 -4.61 -16.97 4.46
CA ARG A 14 -3.64 -16.47 5.43
C ARG A 14 -2.30 -17.16 5.22
N CYS A 15 -1.32 -16.46 4.66
CA CYS A 15 0.06 -16.62 5.10
C CYS A 15 0.79 -15.29 4.91
N SER A 16 1.64 -14.95 5.88
CA SER A 16 2.40 -13.70 6.05
C SER A 16 1.62 -12.49 6.60
N VAL A 17 0.97 -12.65 7.76
CA VAL A 17 0.84 -11.51 8.69
C VAL A 17 2.21 -11.28 9.31
N LEU A 18 2.94 -10.27 8.83
CA LEU A 18 4.07 -9.71 9.59
C LEU A 18 3.52 -9.23 10.94
N ARG A 19 3.89 -9.95 12.00
CA ARG A 19 3.50 -9.64 13.37
C ARG A 19 4.17 -8.34 13.79
N ALA A 20 3.49 -7.21 13.65
CA ALA A 20 3.75 -6.09 14.53
C ALA A 20 3.30 -6.53 15.93
N ARG A 21 4.24 -6.97 16.77
CA ARG A 21 3.97 -7.10 18.21
C ARG A 21 3.56 -5.70 18.68
N ILE A 22 2.29 -5.53 19.02
CA ILE A 22 1.89 -4.44 19.91
C ILE A 22 2.56 -4.76 21.24
N ILE A 23 3.76 -4.21 21.44
CA ILE A 23 4.33 -4.13 22.76
C ILE A 23 3.49 -3.05 23.44
N SER A 24 2.53 -3.45 24.26
CA SER A 24 1.97 -2.59 25.31
C SER A 24 3.08 -2.36 26.33
N GLY A 25 4.05 -1.54 25.95
CA GLY A 25 5.20 -1.15 26.75
C GLY A 25 5.16 0.35 26.84
N ILE A 26 4.91 0.84 28.04
CA ILE A 26 5.12 2.23 28.42
C ILE A 26 6.57 2.57 28.02
N TYR A 27 6.74 3.32 26.93
CA TYR A 27 8.03 3.91 26.61
C TYR A 27 8.30 4.99 27.66
N ASN A 28 9.24 4.70 28.57
CA ASN A 28 9.85 5.73 29.40
C ASN A 28 10.70 6.62 28.48
N GLY A 29 10.15 7.79 28.15
CA GLY A 29 10.76 8.76 27.25
C GLY A 29 12.04 9.36 27.84
N GLY A 30 13.17 9.08 27.20
CA GLY A 30 14.27 10.05 27.15
C GLY A 30 13.88 11.13 26.16
N ALA A 31 13.82 12.38 26.60
CA ALA A 31 13.50 13.53 25.75
C ALA A 31 14.62 13.79 24.74
N SER A 32 14.54 13.16 23.56
CA SER A 32 15.15 13.71 22.35
C SER A 32 14.27 14.85 21.85
N LEU A 33 14.86 16.02 21.61
CA LEU A 33 14.17 17.16 21.01
C LEU A 33 13.75 16.77 19.59
N GLU A 34 12.49 16.38 19.41
CA GLU A 34 11.89 16.22 18.09
C GLU A 34 12.03 17.55 17.33
N PRO A 35 12.49 17.54 16.08
CA PRO A 35 12.57 18.76 15.28
C PRO A 35 11.18 19.41 15.20
N GLU A 36 11.14 20.73 15.33
CA GLU A 36 9.89 21.49 15.25
C GLU A 36 9.23 21.23 13.89
N LYS A 37 8.03 20.62 13.91
CA LYS A 37 7.30 20.31 12.68
C LYS A 37 6.73 21.59 12.11
N ARG A 38 6.84 21.77 10.79
CA ARG A 38 6.28 22.93 10.11
C ARG A 38 4.76 22.79 9.98
N ARG A 39 3.99 23.78 10.43
CA ARG A 39 2.56 23.90 10.09
C ARG A 39 2.37 24.47 8.69
N LEU A 40 1.52 23.82 7.89
CA LEU A 40 1.10 24.30 6.57
C LEU A 40 -0.42 24.33 6.47
N ASP A 41 -0.89 25.20 5.57
CA ASP A 41 -2.30 25.23 5.19
C ASP A 41 -2.70 23.92 4.47
N VAL A 42 -3.90 23.40 4.76
CA VAL A 42 -4.43 22.16 4.16
C VAL A 42 -4.52 22.23 2.62
N GLN A 43 -4.58 23.43 2.05
CA GLN A 43 -4.54 23.67 0.61
C GLN A 43 -3.17 23.38 -0.01
N ALA A 44 -2.11 23.27 0.79
CA ALA A 44 -0.75 23.00 0.31
C ALA A 44 -0.55 21.54 -0.13
N TYR A 45 -1.48 20.63 0.21
CA TYR A 45 -1.36 19.20 -0.01
C TYR A 45 -2.09 18.77 -1.29
N THR A 46 -1.42 17.98 -2.12
CA THR A 46 -1.90 17.65 -3.46
C THR A 46 -1.98 16.15 -3.76
N LEU A 47 -1.39 15.32 -2.89
CA LEU A 47 -1.35 13.87 -3.02
C LEU A 47 -1.85 13.22 -1.73
N GLY A 48 -2.83 12.31 -1.87
CA GLY A 48 -3.23 11.43 -0.79
C GLY A 48 -2.53 10.07 -0.89
N TRP A 49 -2.18 9.49 0.25
CA TRP A 49 -1.66 8.13 0.39
C TRP A 49 -2.54 7.41 1.41
N VAL A 50 -3.22 6.35 0.97
CA VAL A 50 -4.06 5.51 1.83
C VAL A 50 -3.31 4.21 2.13
N CYS A 51 -3.16 3.90 3.41
CA CYS A 51 -2.58 2.66 3.92
C CYS A 51 -3.69 1.79 4.53
N ALA A 52 -3.72 0.50 4.22
CA ALA A 52 -4.67 -0.45 4.79
C ALA A 52 -4.28 -0.89 6.21
N LEU A 53 -2.98 -0.94 6.51
CA LEU A 53 -2.44 -1.47 7.76
C LEU A 53 -1.53 -0.46 8.48
N PRO A 54 -1.49 -0.48 9.82
CA PRO A 54 -0.59 0.40 10.60
C PRO A 54 0.89 0.24 10.22
N ILE A 55 1.33 -0.97 9.87
CA ILE A 55 2.72 -1.22 9.45
C ILE A 55 3.05 -0.55 8.11
N GLU A 56 2.08 -0.44 7.21
CA GLU A 56 2.22 0.27 5.94
C GLU A 56 2.24 1.78 6.18
N CYS A 57 1.40 2.28 7.10
CA CYS A 57 1.42 3.68 7.51
C CYS A 57 2.75 4.05 8.15
N ALA A 58 3.29 3.23 9.05
CA ALA A 58 4.61 3.45 9.64
C ALA A 58 5.70 3.51 8.56
N ALA A 59 5.69 2.58 7.59
CA ALA A 59 6.62 2.61 6.48
C ALA A 59 6.47 3.89 5.63
N ALA A 60 5.24 4.32 5.33
CA ALA A 60 4.96 5.52 4.56
C ALA A 60 5.45 6.79 5.26
N THR A 61 5.17 6.93 6.57
CA THR A 61 5.62 8.07 7.38
C THR A 61 7.14 8.15 7.42
N MET A 62 7.84 7.02 7.52
CA MET A 62 9.30 6.99 7.52
C MET A 62 9.94 7.33 6.18
N MET A 63 9.17 7.31 5.09
CA MET A 63 9.64 7.73 3.76
C MET A 63 9.48 9.24 3.53
N LEU A 64 8.94 9.99 4.50
CA LEU A 64 8.84 11.44 4.42
C LEU A 64 10.22 12.09 4.51
N ASP A 65 10.49 13.06 3.63
CA ASP A 65 11.65 13.94 3.75
C ASP A 65 11.48 14.93 4.92
N GLU A 66 10.23 15.28 5.22
CA GLU A 66 9.82 16.21 6.28
C GLU A 66 8.42 15.82 6.77
N GLU A 67 8.25 15.73 8.09
CA GLU A 67 6.93 15.67 8.73
C GLU A 67 6.43 17.07 9.05
N HIS A 68 5.14 17.31 8.80
CA HIS A 68 4.44 18.56 9.11
C HIS A 68 3.54 18.36 10.32
N GLU A 69 3.07 19.45 10.92
CA GLU A 69 2.05 19.37 11.97
C GLU A 69 0.72 18.82 11.43
N ASP A 70 -0.05 18.16 12.31
CA ASP A 70 -1.37 17.62 12.01
C ASP A 70 -2.36 18.74 11.60
N PRO A 71 -3.35 18.42 10.76
CA PRO A 71 -4.37 19.40 10.40
C PRO A 71 -5.23 19.76 11.62
N PRO A 72 -5.90 20.93 11.62
CA PRO A 72 -6.83 21.28 12.68
C PRO A 72 -7.91 20.22 12.87
N HIS A 73 -8.20 19.90 14.14
CA HIS A 73 -9.26 18.97 14.54
C HIS A 73 -10.61 19.32 13.91
N ASP A 74 -11.40 18.30 13.61
CA ASP A 74 -12.72 18.42 12.98
C ASP A 74 -13.64 17.31 13.49
N ASP A 75 -14.71 17.69 14.16
CA ASP A 75 -15.65 16.72 14.74
C ASP A 75 -16.39 15.88 13.69
N ASN A 76 -16.33 16.27 12.41
CA ASN A 76 -16.96 15.54 11.31
C ASN A 76 -15.99 14.65 10.53
N ASP A 77 -14.70 14.63 10.89
CA ASP A 77 -13.68 13.82 10.25
C ASP A 77 -13.04 12.89 11.27
N THR A 78 -13.22 11.59 11.06
CA THR A 78 -12.71 10.58 11.99
C THR A 78 -11.31 10.08 11.60
N ASN A 79 -10.77 10.52 10.46
CA ASN A 79 -9.45 10.10 10.03
C ASN A 79 -8.36 10.77 10.85
N MET A 80 -7.32 9.99 11.12
CA MET A 80 -6.05 10.49 11.65
C MET A 80 -5.09 10.64 10.47
N TYR A 81 -4.58 11.84 10.27
CA TYR A 81 -3.69 12.17 9.16
C TYR A 81 -2.25 12.27 9.64
N THR A 82 -1.33 11.85 8.77
CA THR A 82 0.07 12.28 8.86
C THR A 82 0.38 13.16 7.66
N LEU A 83 0.84 14.37 7.92
CA LEU A 83 1.17 15.34 6.89
C LEU A 83 2.68 15.41 6.70
N GLY A 84 3.12 15.55 5.45
CA GLY A 84 4.55 15.68 5.20
C GLY A 84 4.90 16.01 3.77
N ARG A 85 6.16 15.82 3.42
CA ARG A 85 6.71 16.07 2.09
C ARG A 85 7.55 14.89 1.60
N ILE A 86 7.36 14.53 0.33
CA ILE A 86 8.22 13.61 -0.41
C ILE A 86 8.60 14.24 -1.74
N PHE A 87 9.90 14.27 -2.05
CA PHE A 87 10.46 14.76 -3.30
C PHE A 87 9.91 16.15 -3.69
N GLY A 88 9.86 17.05 -2.70
CA GLY A 88 9.37 18.42 -2.88
C GLY A 88 7.85 18.57 -3.07
N ARG A 89 7.06 17.50 -2.85
CA ARG A 89 5.59 17.54 -2.92
C ARG A 89 4.98 17.27 -1.55
N ASN A 90 4.02 18.09 -1.16
CA ASN A 90 3.31 17.88 0.10
C ASN A 90 2.26 16.78 -0.09
N ILE A 91 2.30 15.80 0.80
CA ILE A 91 1.46 14.62 0.78
C ILE A 91 0.72 14.48 2.11
N VAL A 92 -0.44 13.87 2.08
CA VAL A 92 -1.18 13.44 3.27
C VAL A 92 -1.29 11.92 3.25
N ILE A 93 -0.96 11.31 4.38
CA ILE A 93 -1.08 9.87 4.62
C ILE A 93 -2.27 9.66 5.56
N VAL A 94 -3.09 8.65 5.26
CA VAL A 94 -4.16 8.17 6.13
C VAL A 94 -4.06 6.65 6.25
N CYS A 95 -4.21 6.14 7.47
CA CYS A 95 -4.33 4.70 7.74
C CYS A 95 -5.80 4.35 7.99
N LEU A 96 -6.25 3.21 7.44
CA LEU A 96 -7.58 2.71 7.76
C LEU A 96 -7.72 2.39 9.25
N PRO A 97 -8.94 2.45 9.80
CA PRO A 97 -9.17 2.11 11.20
C PRO A 97 -8.71 0.69 11.53
N ALA A 98 -8.14 0.51 12.72
CA ALA A 98 -7.58 -0.77 13.14
C ALA A 98 -8.64 -1.88 13.09
N GLY A 99 -8.34 -2.96 12.37
CA GLY A 99 -9.24 -4.10 12.17
C GLY A 99 -10.32 -3.90 11.10
N LEU A 100 -10.45 -2.71 10.51
CA LEU A 100 -11.42 -2.40 9.45
C LEU A 100 -10.70 -2.16 8.12
N ILE A 101 -10.32 -3.26 7.47
CA ILE A 101 -9.73 -3.25 6.13
C ILE A 101 -10.78 -3.40 5.03
N GLY A 102 -10.39 -3.13 3.78
CA GLY A 102 -11.20 -3.40 2.60
C GLY A 102 -11.59 -2.14 1.83
N SER A 103 -12.21 -2.35 0.66
CA SER A 103 -12.52 -1.29 -0.31
C SER A 103 -13.49 -0.23 0.23
N ALA A 104 -14.50 -0.63 1.01
CA ALA A 104 -15.45 0.30 1.61
C ALA A 104 -14.79 1.25 2.63
N SER A 105 -13.98 0.70 3.54
CA SER A 105 -13.21 1.48 4.52
C SER A 105 -12.25 2.45 3.81
N ALA A 106 -11.54 1.97 2.78
CA ALA A 106 -10.65 2.81 1.97
C ALA A 106 -11.39 3.92 1.22
N ALA A 107 -12.58 3.65 0.69
CA ALA A 107 -13.39 4.66 0.01
C ALA A 107 -13.85 5.77 0.96
N VAL A 108 -14.30 5.41 2.17
CA VAL A 108 -14.71 6.38 3.20
C VAL A 108 -13.53 7.28 3.58
N ALA A 109 -12.39 6.68 3.95
CA ALA A 109 -11.18 7.42 4.31
C ALA A 109 -10.71 8.35 3.18
N ALA A 110 -10.78 7.90 1.93
CA ALA A 110 -10.40 8.72 0.77
C ALA A 110 -11.36 9.90 0.53
N VAL A 111 -12.66 9.70 0.72
CA VAL A 111 -13.68 10.76 0.56
C VAL A 111 -13.52 11.82 1.65
N GLU A 112 -13.39 11.42 2.91
CA GLU A 112 -13.19 12.32 4.04
C GLU A 112 -11.86 13.07 3.91
N MET A 113 -10.76 12.39 3.56
CA MET A 113 -9.47 13.02 3.26
C MET A 113 -9.59 14.08 2.15
N LYS A 114 -10.35 13.81 1.10
CA LYS A 114 -10.57 14.76 0.00
C LYS A 114 -11.45 15.94 0.44
N ALA A 115 -12.41 15.73 1.34
CA ALA A 115 -13.23 16.80 1.90
C ALA A 115 -12.39 17.73 2.79
N LYS A 116 -11.53 17.16 3.64
CA LYS A 116 -10.66 17.90 4.57
C LYS A 116 -9.51 18.62 3.88
N LEU A 117 -8.91 18.01 2.86
CA LEU A 117 -7.79 18.55 2.08
C LEU A 117 -8.22 18.70 0.60
N PRO A 118 -8.94 19.78 0.25
CA PRO A 118 -9.65 19.88 -1.04
C PRO A 118 -8.72 20.00 -2.25
N ARG A 119 -7.43 20.30 -2.07
CA ARG A 119 -6.44 20.42 -3.15
C ARG A 119 -5.79 19.10 -3.56
N ILE A 120 -6.11 17.98 -2.90
CA ILE A 120 -5.68 16.64 -3.35
C ILE A 120 -6.15 16.41 -4.78
N GLN A 121 -5.23 16.13 -5.69
CA GLN A 121 -5.54 15.90 -7.10
C GLN A 121 -5.78 14.42 -7.40
N PHE A 122 -5.05 13.55 -6.71
CA PHE A 122 -5.20 12.10 -6.79
C PHE A 122 -4.75 11.46 -5.47
N GLY A 123 -5.34 10.32 -5.16
CA GLY A 123 -4.96 9.47 -4.04
C GLY A 123 -4.30 8.19 -4.56
N LEU A 124 -3.32 7.68 -3.82
CA LEU A 124 -2.68 6.40 -4.05
C LEU A 124 -3.05 5.46 -2.91
N LEU A 125 -3.55 4.27 -3.24
CA LEU A 125 -3.63 3.17 -2.29
C LEU A 125 -2.30 2.41 -2.39
N VAL A 126 -1.50 2.44 -1.33
CA VAL A 126 -0.18 1.80 -1.31
C VAL A 126 -0.05 0.98 -0.05
N GLY A 127 0.29 -0.29 -0.22
CA GLY A 127 0.37 -1.26 0.86
C GLY A 127 1.00 -2.56 0.40
N ILE A 128 1.05 -3.53 1.31
CA ILE A 128 1.53 -4.88 1.02
C ILE A 128 0.46 -5.65 0.24
N GLY A 129 0.92 -6.49 -0.70
CA GLY A 129 0.06 -7.34 -1.51
C GLY A 129 0.62 -8.76 -1.62
N GLY A 130 -0.25 -9.72 -1.92
CA GLY A 130 0.18 -11.06 -2.32
C GLY A 130 0.58 -11.10 -3.79
N GLY A 131 1.60 -11.90 -4.11
CA GLY A 131 2.00 -12.19 -5.49
C GLY A 131 1.46 -13.53 -5.96
N ALA A 132 1.06 -13.61 -7.23
CA ALA A 132 0.66 -14.85 -7.89
C ALA A 132 1.51 -15.05 -9.16
N PRO A 133 2.70 -15.65 -9.03
CA PRO A 133 3.58 -15.86 -10.16
C PRO A 133 3.03 -16.87 -11.16
N SER A 134 3.43 -16.70 -12.42
CA SER A 134 3.08 -17.57 -13.54
C SER A 134 4.27 -17.70 -14.49
N GLU A 135 4.19 -18.62 -15.46
CA GLU A 135 5.24 -18.79 -16.46
C GLU A 135 5.55 -17.50 -17.25
N THR A 136 4.56 -16.63 -17.42
CA THR A 136 4.68 -15.36 -18.14
C THR A 136 4.89 -14.16 -17.23
N THR A 137 4.85 -14.35 -15.91
CA THR A 137 4.96 -13.25 -14.93
C THR A 137 5.68 -13.75 -13.68
N ASP A 138 6.97 -13.44 -13.61
CA ASP A 138 7.84 -13.74 -12.46
C ASP A 138 7.72 -12.62 -11.43
N ILE A 139 6.71 -12.69 -10.56
CA ILE A 139 6.54 -11.79 -9.40
C ILE A 139 7.10 -12.47 -8.15
N ARG A 140 7.95 -11.75 -7.41
CA ARG A 140 8.67 -12.26 -6.24
C ARG A 140 8.50 -11.37 -5.02
N LEU A 141 8.86 -11.90 -3.85
CA LEU A 141 8.82 -11.12 -2.62
C LEU A 141 9.79 -9.93 -2.70
N GLY A 142 9.25 -8.74 -2.44
CA GLY A 142 9.98 -7.48 -2.51
C GLY A 142 9.80 -6.72 -3.82
N ASP A 143 9.13 -7.30 -4.81
CA ASP A 143 8.75 -6.56 -6.02
C ASP A 143 7.75 -5.45 -5.70
N VAL A 144 7.96 -4.28 -6.32
CA VAL A 144 7.03 -3.15 -6.26
C VAL A 144 6.22 -3.15 -7.55
N VAL A 145 4.92 -3.44 -7.42
CA VAL A 145 3.98 -3.47 -8.54
C VAL A 145 3.25 -2.14 -8.63
N VAL A 146 3.20 -1.58 -9.84
CA VAL A 146 2.42 -0.38 -10.14
C VAL A 146 1.36 -0.75 -11.17
N SER A 147 0.09 -0.51 -10.84
CA SER A 147 -1.02 -0.81 -11.74
C SER A 147 -1.01 0.10 -12.98
N GLN A 148 -1.30 -0.48 -14.14
CA GLN A 148 -1.51 0.24 -15.39
C GLN A 148 -2.58 -0.47 -16.23
N PRO A 149 -3.33 0.24 -17.09
CA PRO A 149 -4.31 -0.36 -17.97
C PRO A 149 -3.70 -1.46 -18.84
N HIS A 150 -4.42 -2.57 -19.00
CA HIS A 150 -4.01 -3.67 -19.84
C HIS A 150 -5.24 -4.37 -20.43
N LEU A 151 -5.26 -4.51 -21.76
CA LEU A 151 -6.39 -5.08 -22.52
C LEU A 151 -7.72 -4.40 -22.13
N GLN A 152 -8.66 -5.14 -21.55
CA GLN A 152 -9.99 -4.66 -21.18
C GLN A 152 -10.05 -4.09 -19.74
N HIS A 153 -8.91 -4.01 -19.04
CA HIS A 153 -8.86 -3.63 -17.64
C HIS A 153 -8.22 -2.25 -17.47
N GLY A 154 -8.80 -1.41 -16.60
CA GLY A 154 -8.26 -0.09 -16.25
C GLY A 154 -6.98 -0.13 -15.40
N GLY A 155 -6.49 -1.32 -15.08
CA GLY A 155 -5.26 -1.56 -14.32
C GLY A 155 -5.46 -2.21 -12.95
N VAL A 156 -6.70 -2.20 -12.44
CA VAL A 156 -7.12 -2.97 -11.27
C VAL A 156 -8.37 -3.76 -11.65
N VAL A 157 -8.42 -5.04 -11.27
CA VAL A 157 -9.50 -5.97 -11.56
C VAL A 157 -10.14 -6.40 -10.26
N GLN A 158 -11.33 -5.88 -9.99
CA GLN A 158 -12.15 -6.35 -8.88
C GLN A 158 -12.81 -7.69 -9.26
N TYR A 159 -12.26 -8.81 -8.79
CA TYR A 159 -12.72 -10.15 -9.21
C TYR A 159 -14.03 -10.59 -8.55
N ASP A 160 -14.43 -9.98 -7.44
CA ASP A 160 -15.70 -10.25 -6.76
C ASP A 160 -16.85 -9.37 -7.29
N PHE A 161 -16.59 -8.48 -8.26
CA PHE A 161 -17.58 -7.59 -8.81
C PHE A 161 -18.29 -8.17 -10.04
N GLY A 162 -19.36 -8.91 -9.79
CA GLY A 162 -20.05 -9.62 -10.85
C GLY A 162 -21.23 -10.46 -10.38
N LYS A 163 -21.69 -11.32 -11.27
CA LYS A 163 -22.82 -12.22 -11.06
C LYS A 163 -22.33 -13.66 -11.12
N GLN A 164 -22.59 -14.43 -10.07
CA GLN A 164 -22.39 -15.87 -10.10
C GLN A 164 -23.51 -16.51 -10.96
N HIS A 165 -23.12 -17.17 -12.04
CA HIS A 165 -23.96 -18.07 -12.82
C HIS A 165 -23.66 -19.53 -12.43
N PRO A 166 -24.51 -20.50 -12.81
CA PRO A 166 -24.32 -21.91 -12.43
C PRO A 166 -22.93 -22.48 -12.78
N ASN A 167 -22.35 -22.03 -13.90
CA ASN A 167 -21.09 -22.59 -14.43
C ASN A 167 -19.94 -21.58 -14.50
N CYS A 168 -20.16 -20.31 -14.16
CA CYS A 168 -19.13 -19.28 -14.28
C CYS A 168 -19.45 -18.05 -13.44
N PHE A 169 -18.43 -17.24 -13.16
CA PHE A 169 -18.59 -15.90 -12.64
C PHE A 169 -18.55 -14.89 -13.80
N LEU A 170 -19.63 -14.13 -13.99
CA LEU A 170 -19.69 -13.08 -14.99
C LEU A 170 -19.34 -11.75 -14.34
N ARG A 171 -18.15 -11.22 -14.63
CA ARG A 171 -17.77 -9.86 -14.21
C ARG A 171 -18.63 -8.83 -14.92
N THR A 172 -19.32 -7.98 -14.17
CA THR A 172 -20.30 -7.01 -14.73
C THR A 172 -19.81 -5.56 -14.73
N GLY A 173 -18.54 -5.32 -14.38
CA GLY A 173 -17.95 -3.99 -14.39
C GLY A 173 -16.43 -4.01 -14.32
N HIS A 174 -15.85 -2.83 -14.33
CA HIS A 174 -14.41 -2.61 -14.19
C HIS A 174 -14.15 -1.26 -13.51
N LEU A 175 -12.98 -1.11 -12.91
CA LEU A 175 -12.54 0.14 -12.32
C LEU A 175 -12.01 1.09 -13.40
N ASN A 176 -12.13 2.40 -13.12
CA ASN A 176 -11.63 3.44 -14.02
C ASN A 176 -10.11 3.33 -14.23
N THR A 177 -9.68 3.73 -15.41
CA THR A 177 -8.26 3.92 -15.73
C THR A 177 -7.69 5.10 -14.92
N PRO A 178 -6.45 5.01 -14.40
CA PRO A 178 -5.77 6.14 -13.78
C PRO A 178 -5.70 7.37 -14.70
N PRO A 179 -5.75 8.60 -14.16
CA PRO A 179 -5.58 9.82 -14.95
C PRO A 179 -4.31 9.80 -15.80
N LYS A 180 -4.38 10.38 -17.01
CA LYS A 180 -3.27 10.43 -17.98
C LYS A 180 -1.95 10.94 -17.39
N TYR A 181 -2.03 11.88 -16.44
CA TYR A 181 -0.84 12.38 -15.74
C TYR A 181 -0.07 11.27 -15.00
N LEU A 182 -0.77 10.34 -14.32
CA LEU A 182 -0.15 9.22 -13.64
C LEU A 182 0.38 8.18 -14.63
N LEU A 183 -0.33 7.93 -15.72
CA LEU A 183 0.14 7.02 -16.78
C LEU A 183 1.44 7.53 -17.44
N ASN A 184 1.55 8.84 -17.64
CA ASN A 184 2.79 9.47 -18.11
C ASN A 184 3.92 9.32 -17.07
N ALA A 185 3.59 9.43 -15.77
CA ALA A 185 4.56 9.22 -14.70
C ALA A 185 5.07 7.76 -14.67
N ILE A 186 4.19 6.77 -14.88
CA ILE A 186 4.56 5.36 -15.03
C ILE A 186 5.50 5.16 -16.23
N SER A 187 5.16 5.73 -17.39
CA SER A 187 6.01 5.64 -18.59
C SER A 187 7.41 6.22 -18.32
N LYS A 188 7.49 7.34 -17.62
CA LYS A 188 8.77 7.94 -17.21
C LYS A 188 9.52 7.08 -16.19
N LEU A 189 8.83 6.49 -15.23
CA LEU A 189 9.39 5.59 -14.22
C LEU A 189 10.04 4.36 -14.90
N ILE A 190 9.32 3.73 -15.83
CA ILE A 190 9.82 2.58 -16.60
C ILE A 190 11.05 2.99 -17.43
N SER A 191 10.97 4.10 -18.17
CA SER A 191 12.11 4.62 -18.95
C SER A 191 13.35 4.88 -18.09
N ASN A 192 13.15 5.47 -16.91
CA ASN A 192 14.23 5.73 -15.97
C ASN A 192 14.81 4.43 -15.38
N HIS A 193 13.96 3.46 -15.02
CA HIS A 193 14.40 2.17 -14.52
C HIS A 193 15.27 1.43 -15.55
N LEU A 194 14.83 1.36 -16.81
CA LEU A 194 15.60 0.76 -17.92
C LEU A 194 16.95 1.44 -18.16
N ARG A 195 17.09 2.71 -17.78
CA ARG A 195 18.33 3.49 -17.87
C ARG A 195 19.20 3.41 -16.61
N GLY A 196 18.80 2.61 -15.61
CA GLY A 196 19.47 2.55 -14.30
C GLY A 196 19.31 3.83 -13.47
N LYS A 197 18.36 4.71 -13.81
CA LYS A 197 18.11 6.01 -13.13
C LYS A 197 16.95 5.91 -12.15
N ASN A 198 17.01 4.99 -11.20
CA ASN A 198 16.01 4.89 -10.14
C ASN A 198 16.68 5.03 -8.76
N THR A 199 15.96 5.62 -7.80
CA THR A 199 16.42 5.83 -6.41
C THR A 199 15.85 4.79 -5.46
N LEU A 200 15.16 3.77 -5.97
CA LEU A 200 14.43 2.78 -5.16
C LEU A 200 15.35 2.12 -4.14
N LEU A 201 16.55 1.70 -4.56
CA LEU A 201 17.53 1.07 -3.67
C LEU A 201 17.96 1.97 -2.51
N ASN A 202 18.05 3.28 -2.73
CA ASN A 202 18.41 4.24 -1.67
C ASN A 202 17.28 4.33 -0.63
N HIS A 203 16.03 4.43 -1.08
CA HIS A 203 14.87 4.46 -0.18
C HIS A 203 14.71 3.13 0.58
N LEU A 204 14.93 2.00 -0.09
CA LEU A 204 14.92 0.68 0.54
C LEU A 204 16.04 0.52 1.56
N ALA A 205 17.25 1.04 1.30
CA ALA A 205 18.34 1.00 2.27
C ALA A 205 17.98 1.77 3.55
N THR A 206 17.39 2.97 3.41
CA THR A 206 16.88 3.74 4.55
C THR A 206 15.80 2.97 5.30
N ALA A 207 14.80 2.43 4.61
CA ALA A 207 13.71 1.68 5.25
C ALA A 207 14.23 0.43 6.00
N THR A 208 15.10 -0.35 5.37
CA THR A 208 15.59 -1.63 5.92
C THR A 208 16.64 -1.48 7.02
N SER A 209 17.17 -0.26 7.25
CA SER A 209 17.98 0.06 8.42
C SER A 209 17.21 -0.15 9.74
N GLN A 210 15.88 -0.10 9.65
CA GLN A 210 14.99 -0.21 10.80
C GLN A 210 14.66 -1.68 11.05
N PRO A 211 14.91 -2.20 12.26
CA PRO A 211 14.81 -3.63 12.53
C PRO A 211 13.47 -4.26 12.14
N VAL A 212 12.38 -3.50 12.25
CA VAL A 212 11.01 -3.98 11.92
C VAL A 212 10.81 -4.19 10.41
N PHE A 213 11.52 -3.45 9.56
CA PHE A 213 11.42 -3.55 8.10
C PHE A 213 12.60 -4.30 7.46
N ALA A 214 13.51 -4.84 8.28
CA ALA A 214 14.68 -5.54 7.79
C ALA A 214 14.30 -6.88 7.12
N ARG A 215 14.79 -7.10 5.89
CA ARG A 215 14.53 -8.33 5.11
C ARG A 215 14.97 -9.61 5.83
N LYS A 216 15.97 -9.53 6.72
CA LYS A 216 16.44 -10.68 7.53
C LYS A 216 15.33 -11.36 8.34
N ASN A 217 14.23 -10.66 8.62
CA ASN A 217 13.09 -11.21 9.35
C ASN A 217 12.10 -11.97 8.44
N ALA A 218 12.26 -11.92 7.12
CA ALA A 218 11.28 -12.42 6.17
C ALA A 218 11.46 -13.89 5.78
N GLY A 219 12.59 -14.51 6.14
CA GLY A 219 12.89 -15.90 5.79
C GLY A 219 13.24 -16.10 4.31
N GLU A 220 13.31 -17.37 3.89
CA GLU A 220 13.51 -17.75 2.50
C GLU A 220 12.27 -17.44 1.64
N ASP A 221 12.50 -17.14 0.36
CA ASP A 221 11.41 -16.94 -0.60
C ASP A 221 10.95 -18.29 -1.13
N ILE A 222 9.93 -18.87 -0.47
CA ILE A 222 9.41 -20.21 -0.76
C ILE A 222 8.01 -20.07 -1.34
N LEU A 223 7.83 -20.54 -2.58
CA LEU A 223 6.53 -20.64 -3.23
C LEU A 223 6.07 -22.12 -3.25
N PRO A 224 5.13 -22.52 -2.39
CA PRO A 224 4.55 -23.86 -2.45
C PRO A 224 3.75 -24.05 -3.76
N LYS A 225 3.55 -25.31 -4.16
CA LYS A 225 2.64 -25.62 -5.28
C LYS A 225 1.24 -25.09 -4.97
N ALA A 226 0.51 -24.62 -5.99
CA ALA A 226 -0.85 -24.09 -5.81
C ALA A 226 -1.85 -25.09 -5.18
N THR A 227 -1.59 -26.39 -5.29
CA THR A 227 -2.40 -27.46 -4.67
C THR A 227 -1.97 -27.81 -3.24
N PHE A 228 -0.94 -27.15 -2.72
CA PHE A 228 -0.45 -27.38 -1.37
C PHE A 228 -1.47 -26.90 -0.35
N ILE A 229 -1.83 -27.79 0.59
CA ILE A 229 -2.78 -27.46 1.65
C ILE A 229 -1.99 -26.93 2.84
N HIS A 230 -2.17 -25.64 3.13
CA HIS A 230 -1.55 -25.02 4.28
C HIS A 230 -2.16 -25.53 5.58
N VAL A 231 -1.30 -25.79 6.58
CA VAL A 231 -1.75 -26.05 7.96
C VAL A 231 -2.27 -24.74 8.54
N GLU A 232 -3.41 -24.78 9.22
CA GLU A 232 -3.95 -23.59 9.88
C GLU A 232 -2.93 -23.00 10.87
N GLY A 233 -2.68 -21.71 10.74
CA GLY A 233 -1.71 -20.99 11.55
C GLY A 233 -1.53 -19.56 11.08
N ALA A 234 -0.86 -18.75 11.90
CA ALA A 234 -0.48 -17.40 11.50
C ALA A 234 0.74 -17.39 10.56
N MET A 235 1.51 -18.47 10.57
CA MET A 235 2.76 -18.61 9.83
C MET A 235 2.84 -19.99 9.18
N CYS A 236 3.61 -20.06 8.10
CA CYS A 236 3.83 -21.27 7.32
C CYS A 236 5.00 -22.12 7.89
N GLU A 237 5.43 -21.91 9.14
CA GLU A 237 6.55 -22.65 9.77
C GLU A 237 6.29 -24.15 9.91
N ASN A 238 5.02 -24.54 10.07
CA ASN A 238 4.59 -25.94 10.15
C ASN A 238 4.14 -26.49 8.78
N CYS A 239 4.24 -25.69 7.71
CA CYS A 239 4.01 -26.16 6.36
C CYS A 239 5.30 -26.82 5.87
N ASN A 240 5.33 -28.14 5.77
CA ASN A 240 6.43 -28.86 5.14
C ASN A 240 6.32 -28.71 3.62
N VAL A 241 6.84 -27.58 3.10
CA VAL A 241 6.85 -27.25 1.67
C VAL A 241 7.92 -28.04 0.92
#